data_AF-A0A5P2QUP1-F1
#
_entry.id   AF-A0A5P2QUP1-F1
#
_cell.length_a   1.000
_cell.length_b   1.000
_cell.length_c   1.000
_cell.angle_alpha   90.00
_cell.angle_beta   90.00
_cell.angle_gamma   90.00
#
_symmetry.space_group_name_H-M   'P 1'
#
loop_
_entity.id
_entity.type
_entity.pdbx_description
1 polymer ?
#
loop_
_entity_poly.entity_id
_entity_poly.type
_entity_poly.pdbx_seq_one_letter_code
_entity_poly.pdbx_strand_id
1 'polypeptide(L)'
;MAAVPALAEVETPIAALYGEWEKATRAVELAMAEGKFDDDEFDVIVGAQTDIEDQISRMKPMNLRDLAMKLYARASAGKCDLPPSQYCPGLWDEARELISA
;
A
#
# COMPACT_ATOMS: atom_id res chain seq x y z
N MET A 1 23.34 16.10 28.45
CA MET A 1 22.64 15.89 27.17
C MET A 1 21.21 15.54 27.49
N ALA A 2 20.26 16.41 27.13
CA ALA A 2 18.83 16.11 27.27
C ALA A 2 18.46 15.12 26.16
N ALA A 3 17.83 14.00 26.52
CA ALA A 3 17.24 13.08 25.56
C ALA A 3 16.11 13.82 24.84
N VAL A 4 16.21 13.89 23.51
CA VAL A 4 15.11 14.37 22.68
C VAL A 4 13.94 13.40 22.90
N PRO A 5 12.76 13.87 23.33
CA PRO A 5 11.63 12.99 23.47
C PRO A 5 11.35 12.38 22.10
N ALA A 6 11.30 11.05 22.03
CA ALA A 6 10.79 10.37 20.85
C ALA A 6 9.35 10.86 20.66
N LEU A 7 9.17 11.79 19.73
CA LEU A 7 7.85 12.14 19.22
C LEU A 7 7.31 10.83 18.67
N ALA A 8 6.34 10.23 19.36
CA ALA A 8 5.53 9.19 18.76
C ALA A 8 5.10 9.73 17.40
N GLU A 9 5.53 9.09 16.32
CA GLU A 9 5.16 9.51 14.97
C GLU A 9 3.64 9.60 14.96
N VAL A 10 3.13 10.82 14.81
CA VAL A 10 1.70 11.02 14.62
C VAL A 10 1.38 10.30 13.33
N GLU A 11 0.65 9.19 13.44
CA GLU A 11 0.24 8.39 12.30
C GLU A 11 -0.48 9.32 11.31
N THR A 12 0.08 9.45 10.11
CA THR A 12 -0.51 10.30 9.09
C THR A 12 -1.79 9.63 8.58
N PRO A 13 -2.76 10.42 8.07
CA PRO A 13 -3.95 9.83 7.46
C PRO A 13 -3.63 8.86 6.30
N ILE A 14 -2.53 9.09 5.56
CA ILE A 14 -2.06 8.18 4.52
C ILE A 14 -1.53 6.88 5.14
N ALA A 15 -0.76 6.94 6.23
CA ALA A 15 -0.26 5.74 6.91
C ALA A 15 -1.40 4.86 7.46
N ALA A 16 -2.43 5.48 8.05
CA ALA A 16 -3.61 4.76 8.54
C ALA A 16 -4.35 4.03 7.39
N LEU A 17 -4.64 4.73 6.29
CA LEU A 17 -5.27 4.14 5.11
C LEU A 17 -4.38 3.10 4.41
N TYR A 18 -3.06 3.31 4.41
CA TYR A 18 -2.12 2.33 3.87
C TYR A 18 -2.18 1.01 4.62
N GLY A 19 -2.29 1.05 5.96
CA GLY A 19 -2.50 -0.17 6.77
C GLY A 19 -3.83 -0.88 6.50
N GLU A 20 -4.87 -0.14 6.09
CA GLU A 20 -6.13 -0.74 5.59
C GLU A 20 -5.95 -1.35 4.20
N TRP A 21 -5.24 -0.64 3.31
CA TRP A 21 -4.90 -1.13 1.98
C TRP A 21 -4.07 -2.42 2.02
N GLU A 22 -3.11 -2.56 2.94
CA GLU A 22 -2.34 -3.80 3.10
C GLU A 22 -3.23 -5.00 3.46
N LYS A 23 -4.24 -4.78 4.32
CA LYS A 23 -5.21 -5.83 4.68
C LYS A 23 -6.09 -6.21 3.48
N ALA A 24 -6.58 -5.22 2.74
CA ALA A 24 -7.38 -5.45 1.53
C ALA A 24 -6.58 -6.18 0.45
N THR A 25 -5.34 -5.75 0.21
CA THR A 25 -4.40 -6.38 -0.73
C THR A 25 -4.15 -7.85 -0.36
N ARG A 26 -3.96 -8.15 0.94
CA ARG A 26 -3.81 -9.52 1.41
C ARG A 26 -5.07 -10.36 1.18
N ALA A 27 -6.26 -9.77 1.30
CA ALA A 27 -7.51 -10.46 1.00
C ALA A 27 -7.62 -10.79 -0.51
N VAL A 28 -7.25 -9.85 -1.39
CA VAL A 28 -7.17 -10.08 -2.84
C VAL A 28 -6.19 -11.22 -3.16
N GLU A 29 -4.99 -11.21 -2.54
CA GLU A 29 -3.99 -12.25 -2.74
C GLU A 29 -4.47 -13.64 -2.30
N LEU A 30 -5.14 -13.72 -1.14
CA LEU A 30 -5.75 -14.96 -0.67
C LEU A 30 -6.86 -15.43 -1.63
N ALA A 31 -7.69 -14.50 -2.12
CA ALA A 31 -8.74 -14.83 -3.06
C ALA A 31 -8.21 -15.42 -4.38
N MET A 32 -7.16 -14.80 -4.93
CA MET A 32 -6.47 -15.31 -6.12
C MET A 32 -5.82 -16.68 -5.87
N ALA A 33 -5.22 -16.89 -4.70
CA ALA A 33 -4.54 -18.15 -4.37
C ALA A 33 -5.51 -19.32 -4.14
N GLU A 34 -6.68 -19.05 -3.57
CA GLU A 34 -7.68 -20.08 -3.29
C GLU A 34 -8.46 -20.51 -4.53
N GLY A 35 -8.65 -19.60 -5.51
CA GLY A 35 -9.29 -19.89 -6.80
C GLY A 35 -10.74 -20.37 -6.68
N LYS A 36 -11.42 -20.03 -5.59
CA LYS A 36 -12.78 -20.50 -5.23
C LYS A 36 -13.84 -19.40 -5.22
N PHE A 37 -13.45 -18.16 -5.46
CA PHE A 37 -14.37 -17.03 -5.51
C PHE A 37 -15.05 -17.00 -6.88
N ASP A 38 -16.34 -16.71 -6.89
CA ASP A 38 -16.99 -16.33 -8.14
C ASP A 38 -16.57 -14.90 -8.54
N ASP A 39 -16.86 -14.54 -9.79
CA ASP A 39 -16.42 -13.26 -10.37
C ASP A 39 -17.00 -12.07 -9.58
N ASP A 40 -18.23 -12.19 -9.09
CA ASP A 40 -18.91 -11.12 -8.32
C ASP A 40 -18.25 -10.93 -6.94
N GLU A 41 -17.91 -12.02 -6.24
CA GLU A 41 -17.19 -11.97 -4.96
C GLU A 41 -15.77 -11.40 -5.13
N PHE A 42 -15.09 -11.78 -6.21
CA PHE A 42 -13.75 -11.26 -6.51
C PHE A 42 -13.78 -9.76 -6.80
N ASP A 43 -14.76 -9.28 -7.59
CA ASP A 43 -14.95 -7.87 -7.90
C ASP A 43 -15.21 -7.02 -6.64
N VAL A 44 -15.94 -7.56 -5.66
CA VAL A 44 -16.16 -6.86 -4.38
C VAL A 44 -14.85 -6.69 -3.60
N ILE A 45 -14.01 -7.72 -3.54
CA ILE A 45 -12.74 -7.69 -2.80
C ILE A 45 -11.75 -6.72 -3.48
N VAL A 46 -11.64 -6.78 -4.80
CA VAL A 46 -10.79 -5.86 -5.59
C VAL A 46 -11.32 -4.43 -5.54
N GLY A 47 -12.65 -4.24 -5.57
CA GLY A 47 -13.28 -2.93 -5.43
C GLY A 47 -12.92 -2.26 -4.11
N ALA A 48 -12.95 -3.01 -3.01
CA ALA A 48 -12.56 -2.48 -1.70
C ALA A 48 -11.08 -2.03 -1.65
N GLN A 49 -10.16 -2.79 -2.25
CA GLN A 49 -8.76 -2.37 -2.38
C GLN A 49 -8.63 -1.09 -3.22
N THR A 50 -9.30 -1.06 -4.37
CA THR A 50 -9.25 0.04 -5.35
C THR A 50 -9.79 1.35 -4.74
N ASP A 51 -10.87 1.28 -3.97
CA ASP A 51 -11.44 2.44 -3.29
C ASP A 51 -10.47 3.07 -2.29
N ILE A 52 -9.68 2.26 -1.59
CA ILE A 52 -8.65 2.75 -0.66
C ILE A 52 -7.48 3.37 -1.43
N GLU A 53 -7.03 2.74 -2.52
CA GLU A 53 -5.99 3.31 -3.40
C GLU A 53 -6.40 4.68 -3.93
N ASP A 54 -7.65 4.80 -4.38
CA ASP A 54 -8.23 6.04 -4.88
C ASP A 54 -8.26 7.12 -3.78
N GLN A 55 -8.62 6.76 -2.55
CA GLN A 55 -8.57 7.68 -1.42
C GLN A 55 -7.14 8.15 -1.14
N ILE A 56 -6.18 7.24 -0.98
CA ILE A 56 -4.76 7.56 -0.77
C ILE A 56 -4.25 8.46 -1.90
N SER A 57 -4.64 8.19 -3.15
CA SER A 57 -4.19 8.93 -4.33
C SER A 57 -4.61 10.40 -4.31
N ARG A 58 -5.73 10.74 -3.68
CA ARG A 58 -6.27 12.11 -3.58
C ARG A 58 -5.65 12.90 -2.43
N MET A 59 -5.00 12.22 -1.49
CA MET A 59 -4.39 12.86 -0.33
C MET A 59 -3.05 13.51 -0.67
N LYS A 60 -2.77 14.64 -0.01
CA LYS A 60 -1.47 15.31 -0.08
C LYS A 60 -0.53 14.63 0.94
N PRO A 61 0.63 14.10 0.50
CA PRO A 61 1.61 13.53 1.42
C PRO A 61 2.17 14.62 2.35
N MET A 62 2.33 14.29 3.63
CA MET A 62 2.91 15.17 4.64
C MET A 62 4.43 15.02 4.74
N ASN A 63 4.96 13.89 4.29
CA ASN A 63 6.37 13.56 4.30
C ASN A 63 6.71 12.58 3.15
N LEU A 64 7.98 12.15 3.07
CA LEU A 64 8.43 11.23 2.03
C LEU A 64 7.84 9.82 2.19
N ARG A 65 7.64 9.36 3.43
CA ARG A 65 7.04 8.06 3.74
C ARG A 65 5.61 7.95 3.19
N ASP A 66 4.80 8.98 3.36
CA ASP A 66 3.46 9.10 2.78
C ASP A 66 3.49 9.04 1.24
N LEU A 67 4.46 9.74 0.63
CA LEU A 67 4.62 9.72 -0.83
C LEU A 67 4.99 8.31 -1.32
N ALA A 68 5.88 7.62 -0.60
CA ALA A 68 6.25 6.25 -0.91
C ALA A 68 5.06 5.29 -0.76
N MET A 69 4.32 5.34 0.36
CA MET A 69 3.09 4.56 0.59
C MET A 69 2.07 4.78 -0.52
N LYS A 70 1.84 6.04 -0.91
CA LYS A 70 0.90 6.41 -1.97
C LYS A 70 1.27 5.81 -3.32
N LEU A 71 2.53 5.92 -3.73
CA LEU A 71 2.99 5.36 -5.00
C LEU A 71 2.98 3.83 -4.96
N TYR A 72 3.37 3.25 -3.82
CA TYR A 72 3.41 1.80 -3.63
C TYR A 72 2.02 1.17 -3.68
N ALA A 73 1.05 1.79 -2.99
CA ALA A 73 -0.34 1.37 -3.02
C ALA A 73 -0.92 1.48 -4.43
N ARG A 74 -0.69 2.61 -5.12
CA ARG A 74 -1.22 2.83 -6.48
C ARG A 74 -0.64 1.89 -7.54
N ALA A 75 0.57 1.39 -7.33
CA ALA A 75 1.15 0.39 -8.21
C ALA A 75 0.77 -1.05 -7.82
N SER A 76 -0.11 -1.23 -6.83
CA SER A 76 -0.43 -2.52 -6.21
C SER A 76 0.83 -3.32 -5.86
N ALA A 77 1.85 -2.65 -5.30
CA ALA A 77 3.17 -3.24 -5.03
C ALA A 77 3.88 -3.90 -6.23
N GLY A 78 3.55 -3.48 -7.47
CA GLY A 78 4.08 -4.06 -8.71
C GLY A 78 3.42 -5.36 -9.15
N LYS A 79 2.30 -5.75 -8.53
CA LYS A 79 1.61 -7.03 -8.81
C LYS A 79 0.59 -6.93 -9.94
N CYS A 80 -0.16 -5.82 -9.99
CA CYS A 80 -1.21 -5.60 -10.98
C CYS A 80 -0.82 -4.49 -11.97
N ASP A 81 -0.14 -3.44 -11.49
CA ASP A 81 0.30 -2.30 -12.28
C ASP A 81 1.82 -2.07 -12.21
N LEU A 82 2.34 -1.36 -13.22
CA LEU A 82 3.75 -1.21 -13.57
C LEU A 82 4.67 -0.59 -12.47
N PRO A 83 6.00 -0.82 -12.53
CA PRO A 83 6.69 -1.81 -13.36
C PRO A 83 6.81 -3.18 -12.66
N PRO A 84 6.61 -4.31 -13.39
CA PRO A 84 6.88 -5.63 -12.87
C PRO A 84 8.33 -5.74 -12.36
N SER A 85 8.51 -6.49 -11.26
CA SER A 85 9.83 -6.65 -10.63
C SER A 85 10.93 -7.13 -11.59
N GLN A 86 10.57 -7.92 -12.60
CA GLN A 86 11.51 -8.38 -13.64
C GLN A 86 12.11 -7.25 -14.51
N TYR A 87 11.43 -6.11 -14.63
CA TYR A 87 11.89 -4.95 -15.41
C TYR A 87 12.59 -3.90 -14.55
N CYS A 88 12.24 -3.83 -13.26
CA CYS A 88 12.89 -2.95 -12.29
C CYS A 88 13.18 -3.72 -10.99
N PRO A 89 14.23 -4.58 -10.98
CA PRO A 89 14.62 -5.32 -9.78
C PRO A 89 14.98 -4.35 -8.65
N GLY A 90 14.55 -4.63 -7.42
CA GLY A 90 14.88 -3.83 -6.24
C GLY A 90 13.99 -2.60 -6.00
N LEU A 91 13.29 -2.07 -7.02
CA LEU A 91 12.43 -0.87 -6.85
C LEU A 91 11.41 -1.04 -5.70
N TRP A 92 10.76 -2.21 -5.64
CA TRP A 92 9.76 -2.49 -4.61
C TRP A 92 10.38 -2.76 -3.24
N ASP A 93 11.63 -3.21 -3.18
CA ASP A 93 12.38 -3.36 -1.93
C ASP A 93 12.77 -1.99 -1.37
N GLU A 94 13.33 -1.11 -2.21
CA GLU A 94 13.66 0.27 -1.86
C GLU A 94 12.42 1.02 -1.35
N ALA A 95 11.27 0.84 -2.00
CA ALA A 95 10.02 1.44 -1.55
C ALA A 95 9.58 0.89 -0.18
N ARG A 96 9.72 -0.42 0.07
CA ARG A 96 9.42 -1.03 1.37
C ARG A 96 10.34 -0.49 2.48
N GLU A 97 11.62 -0.30 2.18
CA GLU A 97 12.57 0.32 3.11
C GLU A 97 12.15 1.73 3.49
N LEU A 98 11.77 2.56 2.51
CA LEU A 98 11.25 3.91 2.76
C LEU A 98 9.94 3.94 3.56
N ILE A 99 9.11 2.90 3.44
CA ILE A 99 7.83 2.77 4.16
C ILE A 99 8.04 2.29 5.60
N SER A 100 9.07 1.48 5.84
CA SER A 100 9.37 0.85 7.13
C SER A 100 10.34 1.63 8.01
N ALA A 101 11.03 2.63 7.43
CA ALA A 101 11.93 3.56 8.12
C ALA A 101 11.16 4.61 8.92
#